data_AF-A0A969EFB9-F1
#
_entry.id   AF-A0A969EFB9-F1
#
_cell.length_a   1.000
_cell.length_b   1.000
_cell.length_c   1.000
_cell.angle_alpha   90.00
_cell.angle_beta   90.00
_cell.angle_gamma   90.00
#
_symmetry.space_group_name_H-M   'P 1'
#
loop_
_entity.id
_entity.type
_entity.pdbx_description
1 polymer ?
#
loop_
_entity_poly.entity_id
_entity_poly.type
_entity_poly.pdbx_seq_one_letter_code
_entity_poly.pdbx_strand_id
1 'polypeptide(L)'
;MHRRSRTRAATSCSTTPRPIFRARTRRYDIIISEPSNPWVSGVSSLFTDEFYRLVRRHLNEGGVLVQWFQLYEIDVRLIASVLRAVGQNFSEYAVYATTDSDLLIVAGDPDTLARPLVDVFAAHPGVGQELRKVHVQTIGDMELRRLGGKLALHPLFLSYNAPPNSDYYPYLDLNAARHRFLQTDASELTQIGAAGVPVVEILEGRPRYTRSISHDGDDFLDRIEYARRAAYARDFLIGAAPPEPRGIPAQLQKDLELVQMRGLDCIDPGKTDMWVRSATGVARSVNSSLPKSDAGAIWSSFEHADCAKRLPEADRRWLELFAAIGAHDAAH
;
A
#
# COMPACT_ATOMS: atom_id res chain seq x y z
N MET A 1 38.97 16.49 3.48
CA MET A 1 38.00 17.44 2.88
C MET A 1 36.71 16.69 2.52
N HIS A 2 35.80 16.53 3.48
CA HIS A 2 34.46 15.99 3.19
C HIS A 2 33.50 17.17 3.01
N ARG A 3 33.23 17.55 1.76
CA ARG A 3 32.09 18.43 1.46
C ARG A 3 30.83 17.63 1.74
N ARG A 4 30.13 17.93 2.84
CA ARG A 4 28.74 17.51 3.04
C ARG A 4 27.94 17.99 1.81
N SER A 5 27.48 17.07 0.96
CA SER A 5 26.52 17.42 -0.09
C SER A 5 25.25 17.88 0.63
N ARG A 6 24.97 19.19 0.59
CA ARG A 6 23.71 19.72 1.12
C ARG A 6 22.60 19.26 0.18
N THR A 7 21.80 18.29 0.61
CA THR A 7 20.52 17.94 -0.03
C THR A 7 19.68 19.20 -0.17
N ARG A 8 19.17 19.46 -1.37
CA ARG A 8 18.36 20.64 -1.70
C ARG A 8 16.92 20.23 -1.98
N ALA A 9 16.04 20.58 -1.05
CA ALA A 9 14.60 20.42 -1.22
C ALA A 9 13.96 21.74 -1.70
N ALA A 10 12.97 21.64 -2.58
CA ALA A 10 12.01 22.69 -2.87
C ALA A 10 10.62 22.20 -2.42
N THR A 11 9.94 23.01 -1.62
CA THR A 11 8.55 22.76 -1.22
C THR A 11 7.67 23.80 -1.92
N SER A 12 6.67 23.36 -2.68
CA SER A 12 5.64 24.23 -3.21
C SER A 12 4.31 23.92 -2.53
N CYS A 13 3.93 24.78 -1.60
CA CYS A 13 2.65 24.73 -0.86
C CYS A 13 1.60 25.68 -1.47
N SER A 14 1.88 26.28 -2.64
CA SER A 14 1.05 27.35 -3.22
C SER A 14 0.31 26.90 -4.48
N THR A 15 -0.84 27.54 -4.72
CA THR A 15 -1.70 27.41 -5.91
C THR A 15 -1.02 27.78 -7.24
N THR A 16 0.23 28.27 -7.24
CA THR A 16 0.99 28.63 -8.45
C THR A 16 2.51 28.38 -8.34
N PRO A 17 2.99 27.12 -8.41
CA PRO A 17 4.42 26.77 -8.46
C PRO A 17 5.06 27.02 -9.83
N ARG A 18 4.26 26.95 -10.91
CA ARG A 18 4.74 27.02 -12.31
C ARG A 18 5.55 28.28 -12.64
N PRO A 19 5.17 29.50 -12.19
CA PRO A 19 5.98 30.70 -12.41
C PRO A 19 7.36 30.61 -11.74
N ILE A 20 7.47 29.98 -10.56
CA ILE A 20 8.73 29.85 -9.81
C ILE A 20 9.72 28.96 -10.57
N PHE A 21 9.25 27.83 -11.10
CA PHE A 21 10.07 26.94 -11.94
C PHE A 21 10.42 27.58 -13.29
N ARG A 22 9.49 28.33 -13.89
CA ARG A 22 9.80 29.05 -15.15
C ARG A 22 10.80 30.19 -14.97
N ALA A 23 10.84 30.83 -13.81
CA ALA A 23 11.71 31.97 -13.53
C ALA A 23 13.12 31.60 -13.05
N ARG A 24 13.39 30.33 -12.70
CA ARG A 24 14.67 29.91 -12.09
C ARG A 24 15.22 28.64 -12.74
N THR A 25 16.43 28.70 -13.30
CA THR A 25 17.15 27.54 -13.90
C THR A 25 17.74 26.55 -12.86
N ARG A 26 17.27 26.60 -11.61
CA ARG A 26 17.88 25.89 -10.49
C ARG A 26 17.34 24.47 -10.39
N ARG A 27 18.22 23.49 -10.20
CA ARG A 27 17.86 22.08 -9.97
C ARG A 27 17.84 21.70 -8.49
N TYR A 28 17.06 20.68 -8.15
CA TYR A 28 16.76 20.22 -6.79
C TYR A 28 16.89 18.70 -6.68
N ASP A 29 17.19 18.21 -5.48
CA ASP A 29 17.25 16.77 -5.19
C ASP A 29 15.86 16.24 -4.80
N ILE A 30 15.03 17.09 -4.19
CA ILE A 30 13.66 16.75 -3.80
C ILE A 30 12.75 17.91 -4.19
N ILE A 31 11.65 17.61 -4.89
CA ILE A 31 10.55 18.55 -5.10
C ILE A 31 9.32 17.99 -4.38
N ILE A 32 8.79 18.72 -3.42
CA ILE A 32 7.56 18.39 -2.69
C ILE A 32 6.45 19.28 -3.21
N SER A 33 5.38 18.67 -3.73
CA SER A 33 4.18 19.37 -4.18
C SER A 33 3.01 18.96 -3.30
N GLU A 34 2.47 19.95 -2.61
CA GLU A 34 1.31 19.82 -1.73
C GLU A 34 0.25 20.87 -2.17
N PRO A 35 -0.41 20.63 -3.30
CA PRO A 35 -1.46 21.49 -3.80
C PRO A 35 -2.72 21.32 -2.95
N SER A 36 -3.58 22.34 -2.90
CA SER A 36 -4.92 22.20 -2.32
C SER A 36 -5.81 21.26 -3.16
N ASN A 37 -7.07 21.10 -2.77
CA ASN A 37 -8.10 20.34 -3.50
C ASN A 37 -7.93 20.36 -5.04
N PRO A 38 -7.69 19.19 -5.69
CA PRO A 38 -7.21 19.11 -7.06
C PRO A 38 -8.24 19.61 -8.09
N TRP A 39 -9.53 19.61 -7.74
CA TRP A 39 -10.63 20.17 -8.55
C TRP A 39 -10.73 21.69 -8.55
N VAL A 40 -9.99 22.39 -7.69
CA VAL A 40 -10.02 23.85 -7.69
C VAL A 40 -9.34 24.33 -8.96
N SER A 41 -10.06 25.13 -9.75
CA SER A 41 -9.54 25.67 -11.01
C SER A 41 -8.19 26.36 -10.79
N GLY A 42 -7.20 26.00 -11.61
CA GLY A 42 -5.81 26.42 -11.48
C GLY A 42 -4.91 25.41 -10.74
N VAL A 43 -5.45 24.64 -9.81
CA VAL A 43 -4.71 23.64 -9.02
C VAL A 43 -4.56 22.32 -9.78
N SER A 44 -5.57 21.96 -10.58
CA SER A 44 -5.54 20.82 -11.51
C SER A 44 -4.32 20.84 -12.45
N SER A 45 -3.78 22.03 -12.76
CA SER A 45 -2.57 22.22 -13.57
C SER A 45 -1.29 21.68 -12.92
N LEU A 46 -1.32 21.29 -11.65
CA LEU A 46 -0.20 20.66 -10.93
C LEU A 46 -0.25 19.14 -11.00
N PHE A 47 -1.24 18.59 -11.70
CA PHE A 47 -1.41 17.17 -11.92
C PHE A 47 -1.35 16.79 -13.40
N THR A 48 -0.74 17.63 -14.24
CA THR A 48 -0.72 17.46 -15.69
C THR A 48 0.63 16.96 -16.20
N ASP A 49 0.60 16.30 -17.35
CA ASP A 49 1.80 15.86 -18.08
C ASP A 49 2.82 16.99 -18.26
N GLU A 50 2.36 18.21 -18.57
CA GLU A 50 3.22 19.37 -18.76
C GLU A 50 3.89 19.82 -17.45
N PHE A 51 3.20 19.72 -16.32
CA PHE A 51 3.78 20.00 -15.01
C PHE A 51 4.83 18.95 -14.64
N TYR A 52 4.53 17.67 -14.80
CA TYR A 52 5.51 16.61 -14.49
C TYR A 52 6.75 16.71 -15.39
N ARG A 53 6.58 17.07 -16.66
CA ARG A 53 7.70 17.37 -17.58
C ARG A 53 8.52 18.56 -17.11
N LEU A 54 7.88 19.60 -16.58
CA LEU A 54 8.55 20.76 -15.99
C LEU A 54 9.35 20.38 -14.73
N VAL A 55 8.74 19.60 -13.82
CA VAL A 55 9.39 19.11 -12.59
C VAL A 55 10.62 18.28 -12.93
N ARG A 56 10.51 17.32 -13.86
CA ARG A 56 11.64 16.47 -14.27
C ARG A 56 12.86 17.27 -14.73
N ARG A 57 12.66 18.39 -15.44
CA ARG A 57 13.76 19.28 -15.88
C ARG A 57 14.47 20.01 -14.74
N HIS A 58 13.79 20.16 -13.59
CA HIS A 58 14.32 20.82 -12.40
C HIS A 58 14.79 19.82 -11.33
N LEU A 59 14.73 18.52 -11.58
CA LEU A 59 15.35 17.53 -10.73
C LEU A 59 16.82 17.31 -11.14
N ASN A 60 17.67 17.08 -10.14
CA ASN A 60 18.98 16.50 -10.32
C ASN A 60 18.84 15.00 -10.67
N GLU A 61 19.93 14.41 -11.17
CA GLU A 61 20.02 12.96 -11.26
C GLU A 61 19.89 12.34 -9.86
N GLY A 62 19.09 11.28 -9.74
CA GLY A 62 18.72 10.71 -8.44
C GLY A 62 17.74 11.56 -7.62
N GLY A 63 17.18 12.62 -8.21
CA GLY A 63 16.19 13.47 -7.56
C GLY A 63 14.77 12.89 -7.64
N VAL A 64 13.94 13.21 -6.65
CA VAL A 64 12.56 12.68 -6.54
C VAL A 64 11.52 13.78 -6.47
N LEU A 65 10.36 13.53 -7.07
CA LEU A 65 9.12 14.25 -6.82
C LEU A 65 8.34 13.52 -5.72
N VAL A 66 7.87 14.26 -4.72
CA VAL A 66 6.88 13.80 -3.74
C VAL A 66 5.63 14.64 -3.93
N GLN A 67 4.53 14.01 -4.29
CA GLN A 67 3.26 14.67 -4.60
C GLN A 67 2.18 14.15 -3.66
N TRP A 68 1.56 15.03 -2.88
CA TRP A 68 0.36 14.70 -2.13
C TRP A 68 -0.87 14.69 -3.05
N PHE A 69 -1.79 13.76 -2.78
CA PHE A 69 -3.04 13.57 -3.51
C PHE A 69 -4.14 13.05 -2.58
N GLN A 70 -5.22 13.81 -2.44
CA GLN A 70 -6.41 13.42 -1.67
C GLN A 70 -7.36 12.47 -2.41
N LEU A 71 -8.04 11.59 -1.67
CA LEU A 71 -9.00 10.60 -2.15
C LEU A 71 -10.47 10.92 -1.86
N TYR A 72 -10.75 12.01 -1.14
CA TYR A 72 -12.11 12.47 -0.89
C TYR A 72 -12.60 13.39 -2.02
N GLU A 73 -13.90 13.28 -2.35
CA GLU A 73 -14.56 13.99 -3.46
C GLU A 73 -13.88 13.77 -4.84
N ILE A 74 -13.32 12.58 -5.05
CA ILE A 74 -12.63 12.18 -6.30
C ILE A 74 -13.00 10.76 -6.71
N ASP A 75 -12.85 10.46 -7.99
CA ASP A 75 -13.10 9.13 -8.57
C ASP A 75 -11.78 8.45 -8.97
N VAL A 76 -11.76 7.13 -8.89
CA VAL A 76 -10.57 6.31 -9.22
C VAL A 76 -10.03 6.58 -10.64
N ARG A 77 -10.89 6.93 -11.61
CA ARG A 77 -10.47 7.30 -12.98
C ARG A 77 -9.68 8.59 -13.01
N LEU A 78 -9.96 9.54 -12.12
CA LEU A 78 -9.20 10.79 -12.02
C LEU A 78 -7.80 10.50 -11.52
N ILE A 79 -7.66 9.62 -10.53
CA ILE A 79 -6.35 9.18 -10.03
C ILE A 79 -5.59 8.41 -11.11
N ALA A 80 -6.27 7.52 -11.83
CA ALA A 80 -5.70 6.82 -12.97
C ALA A 80 -5.17 7.82 -14.03
N SER A 81 -5.93 8.87 -14.34
CA SER A 81 -5.51 9.94 -15.25
C SER A 81 -4.23 10.65 -14.80
N VAL A 82 -4.11 10.95 -13.50
CA VAL A 82 -2.92 11.57 -12.91
C VAL A 82 -1.72 10.62 -12.92
N LEU A 83 -1.89 9.37 -12.49
CA LEU A 83 -0.80 8.38 -12.44
C LEU A 83 -0.34 7.96 -13.84
N ARG A 84 -1.20 8.04 -14.86
CA ARG A 84 -0.77 7.95 -16.25
C ARG A 84 0.14 9.10 -16.66
N ALA A 85 -0.20 10.34 -16.32
CA ALA A 85 0.65 11.50 -16.61
C ALA A 85 1.99 11.45 -15.85
N VAL A 86 1.99 11.00 -14.58
CA VAL A 86 3.23 10.72 -13.82
C VAL A 86 4.05 9.65 -14.54
N GLY A 87 3.44 8.53 -14.91
CA GLY A 87 4.10 7.40 -15.57
C GLY A 87 4.68 7.71 -16.96
N GLN A 88 4.18 8.73 -17.65
CA GLN A 88 4.75 9.25 -18.90
C GLN A 88 6.02 10.07 -18.69
N ASN A 89 6.16 10.71 -17.52
CA ASN A 89 7.29 11.61 -17.22
C ASN A 89 8.34 10.99 -16.29
N PHE A 90 8.02 9.96 -15.52
CA PHE A 90 8.95 9.29 -14.63
C PHE A 90 9.06 7.81 -14.98
N SER A 91 10.29 7.29 -14.98
CA SER A 91 10.55 5.88 -15.27
C SER A 91 9.96 4.98 -14.19
N GLU A 92 9.97 5.41 -12.92
CA GLU A 92 9.41 4.69 -11.78
C GLU A 92 8.61 5.63 -10.85
N TYR A 93 7.62 5.08 -10.14
CA TYR A 93 6.95 5.75 -9.04
C TYR A 93 6.51 4.73 -7.97
N ALA A 94 6.38 5.18 -6.73
CA ALA A 94 5.78 4.43 -5.63
C ALA A 94 4.63 5.25 -5.00
N VAL A 95 3.54 4.58 -4.68
CA VAL A 95 2.36 5.18 -4.03
C VAL A 95 2.30 4.69 -2.59
N TYR A 96 2.09 5.62 -1.67
CA TYR A 96 1.90 5.37 -0.25
C TYR A 96 0.56 5.94 0.20
N ALA A 97 -0.21 5.19 0.99
CA ALA A 97 -1.37 5.70 1.71
C ALA A 97 -0.91 6.27 3.05
N THR A 98 -1.04 7.57 3.26
CA THR A 98 -0.73 8.18 4.57
C THR A 98 -1.86 7.97 5.56
N THR A 99 -3.09 7.95 5.06
CA THR A 99 -4.37 7.67 5.72
C THR A 99 -5.26 6.90 4.74
N ASP A 100 -6.48 6.55 5.12
CA ASP A 100 -7.48 5.99 4.18
C ASP A 100 -8.01 7.01 3.15
N SER A 101 -7.66 8.29 3.30
CA SER A 101 -8.13 9.35 2.41
C SER A 101 -7.01 10.14 1.71
N ASP A 102 -5.74 9.80 1.93
CA ASP A 102 -4.60 10.57 1.45
C ASP A 102 -3.48 9.68 0.89
N LEU A 103 -2.99 10.05 -0.29
CA LEU A 103 -1.87 9.40 -0.96
C LEU A 103 -0.65 10.32 -1.04
N LEU A 104 0.52 9.71 -0.97
CA LEU A 104 1.79 10.28 -1.42
C LEU A 104 2.30 9.49 -2.63
N ILE A 105 2.51 10.20 -3.74
CA ILE A 105 3.12 9.66 -4.95
C ILE A 105 4.59 10.11 -4.96
N VAL A 106 5.51 9.15 -4.89
CA VAL A 106 6.95 9.38 -4.94
C VAL A 106 7.47 8.92 -6.31
N ALA A 107 7.87 9.85 -7.17
CA ALA A 107 8.27 9.57 -8.55
C ALA A 107 9.74 9.92 -8.79
N GLY A 108 10.45 9.07 -9.54
CA GLY A 108 11.90 9.19 -9.74
C GLY A 108 12.44 8.15 -10.72
N ASP A 109 13.74 7.86 -10.63
CA ASP A 109 14.36 6.75 -11.33
C ASP A 109 14.29 5.43 -10.51
N PRO A 110 14.41 4.26 -11.17
CA PRO A 110 14.31 2.97 -10.50
C PRO A 110 15.37 2.76 -9.42
N ASP A 111 16.61 3.17 -9.65
CA ASP A 111 17.73 2.94 -8.72
C ASP A 111 17.53 3.73 -7.43
N THR A 112 17.04 4.97 -7.53
CA THR A 112 16.72 5.81 -6.39
C THR A 112 15.55 5.26 -5.58
N LEU A 113 14.47 4.81 -6.24
CA LEU A 113 13.28 4.27 -5.56
C LEU A 113 13.45 2.81 -5.08
N ALA A 114 14.51 2.12 -5.51
CA ALA A 114 14.89 0.80 -5.00
C ALA A 114 15.72 0.87 -3.71
N ARG A 115 16.21 2.06 -3.30
CA ARG A 115 17.01 2.20 -2.08
C ARG A 115 16.18 1.85 -0.84
N PRO A 116 16.73 1.05 0.10
CA PRO A 116 16.04 0.75 1.34
C PRO A 116 15.86 2.01 2.19
N LEU A 117 14.75 2.08 2.92
CA LEU A 117 14.52 3.16 3.88
C LEU A 117 15.57 3.10 4.99
N VAL A 118 16.26 4.23 5.17
CA VAL A 118 17.14 4.47 6.31
C VAL A 118 16.30 4.55 7.57
N ASP A 119 16.81 4.01 8.68
CA ASP A 119 16.19 4.19 9.99
C ASP A 119 16.29 5.66 10.43
N VAL A 120 15.28 6.44 10.05
CA VAL A 120 15.18 7.87 10.34
C VAL A 120 14.99 8.15 11.83
N PHE A 121 14.45 7.20 12.59
CA PHE A 121 14.25 7.35 14.03
C PHE A 121 15.58 7.31 14.78
N ALA A 122 16.49 6.44 14.34
CA ALA A 122 17.85 6.38 14.86
C ALA A 122 18.74 7.51 14.28
N ALA A 123 18.69 7.73 12.96
CA ALA A 123 19.57 8.68 12.28
C ALA A 123 19.21 10.15 12.57
N HIS A 124 17.92 10.45 12.75
CA HIS A 124 17.39 11.80 12.93
C HIS A 124 16.29 11.84 14.00
N PRO A 125 16.63 11.80 15.30
CA PRO A 125 15.65 11.71 16.38
C PRO A 125 14.58 12.80 16.38
N GLY A 126 14.93 14.02 15.95
CA GLY A 126 13.97 15.12 15.81
C GLY A 126 12.90 14.87 14.73
N VAL A 127 13.27 14.25 13.61
CA VAL A 127 12.30 13.82 12.58
C VAL A 127 11.45 12.69 13.12
N GLY A 128 12.06 11.73 13.82
CA GLY A 128 11.34 10.65 14.49
C GLY A 128 10.28 11.17 15.46
N GLN A 129 10.56 12.23 16.23
CA GLN A 129 9.60 12.84 17.14
C GLN A 129 8.37 13.42 16.42
N GLU A 130 8.56 14.06 15.27
CA GLU A 130 7.45 14.59 14.47
C GLU A 130 6.63 13.46 13.83
N LEU A 131 7.28 12.39 13.34
CA LEU A 131 6.60 11.22 12.76
C LEU A 131 5.70 10.50 13.78
N ARG A 132 6.10 10.43 15.05
CA ARG A 132 5.27 9.84 16.11
C ARG A 132 3.96 10.60 16.33
N LYS A 133 3.92 11.92 16.09
CA LYS A 133 2.68 12.70 16.21
C LYS A 133 1.64 12.35 15.16
N VAL A 134 2.07 11.70 14.07
CA VAL A 134 1.21 11.22 12.99
C VAL A 134 1.16 9.69 12.94
N HIS A 135 1.35 9.04 14.10
CA HIS A 135 1.23 7.58 14.25
C HIS A 135 2.17 6.77 13.34
N VAL A 136 3.39 7.27 13.14
CA VAL A 136 4.48 6.57 12.44
C VAL A 136 5.65 6.42 13.42
N GLN A 137 5.78 5.22 14.00
CA GLN A 137 6.71 4.93 15.10
C GLN A 137 7.95 4.17 14.63
N THR A 138 7.81 3.40 13.54
CA THR A 138 8.82 2.48 13.02
C THR A 138 8.93 2.60 11.50
N ILE A 139 10.01 2.07 10.93
CA ILE A 139 10.11 1.95 9.46
C ILE A 139 9.10 0.91 8.92
N GLY A 140 8.74 -0.10 9.71
CA GLY A 140 7.66 -1.03 9.35
C GLY A 140 6.35 -0.28 9.08
N ASP A 141 6.03 0.74 9.88
CA ASP A 141 4.83 1.57 9.68
C ASP A 141 4.85 2.34 8.36
N MET A 142 6.04 2.73 7.88
CA MET A 142 6.22 3.37 6.57
C MET A 142 6.12 2.35 5.42
N GLU A 143 6.69 1.16 5.61
CA GLU A 143 6.64 0.06 4.64
C GLU A 143 5.18 -0.42 4.44
N LEU A 144 4.41 -0.59 5.53
CA LEU A 144 3.00 -0.98 5.51
C LEU A 144 2.11 -0.01 4.71
N ARG A 145 2.46 1.28 4.74
CA ARG A 145 1.75 2.35 4.02
C ARG A 145 1.99 2.31 2.51
N ARG A 146 2.99 1.57 2.02
CA ARG A 146 3.25 1.46 0.59
C ARG A 146 2.17 0.61 -0.09
N LEU A 147 1.45 1.20 -1.03
CA LEU A 147 0.43 0.52 -1.82
C LEU A 147 1.01 -0.25 -3.01
N GLY A 148 2.12 0.22 -3.56
CA GLY A 148 2.76 -0.38 -4.74
C GLY A 148 3.53 0.63 -5.56
N GLY A 149 4.25 0.13 -6.55
CA GLY A 149 5.00 0.89 -7.54
C GLY A 149 4.36 0.84 -8.92
N LYS A 150 5.08 1.36 -9.92
CA LYS A 150 4.59 1.42 -11.30
C LYS A 150 4.32 0.02 -11.87
N LEU A 151 5.15 -0.97 -11.57
CA LEU A 151 4.99 -2.33 -12.07
C LEU A 151 3.63 -2.94 -11.68
N ALA A 152 3.25 -2.85 -10.40
CA ALA A 152 1.96 -3.39 -9.94
C ALA A 152 0.78 -2.49 -10.32
N LEU A 153 0.92 -1.17 -10.15
CA LEU A 153 -0.24 -0.27 -10.19
C LEU A 153 -0.54 0.29 -11.59
N HIS A 154 0.47 0.47 -12.44
CA HIS A 154 0.26 1.08 -13.76
C HIS A 154 -0.68 0.29 -14.67
N PRO A 155 -0.57 -1.06 -14.78
CA PRO A 155 -1.52 -1.84 -15.56
C PRO A 155 -2.97 -1.70 -15.09
N LEU A 156 -3.18 -1.64 -13.76
CA LEU A 156 -4.49 -1.39 -13.16
C LEU A 156 -5.02 -0.02 -13.59
N PHE A 157 -4.21 1.05 -13.54
CA PHE A 157 -4.68 2.37 -13.96
C PHE A 157 -4.95 2.47 -15.47
N LEU A 158 -4.26 1.68 -16.30
CA LEU A 158 -4.57 1.59 -17.73
C LEU A 158 -5.94 0.96 -17.99
N SER A 159 -6.43 0.03 -17.15
CA SER A 159 -7.73 -0.62 -17.36
C SER A 159 -8.93 0.32 -17.14
N TYR A 160 -8.75 1.45 -16.45
CA TYR A 160 -9.82 2.45 -16.26
C TYR A 160 -10.11 3.30 -17.50
N ASN A 161 -9.29 3.19 -18.56
CA ASN A 161 -9.44 3.92 -19.82
C ASN A 161 -9.54 5.46 -19.67
N ALA A 162 -8.97 6.02 -18.59
CA ALA A 162 -8.90 7.45 -18.36
C ALA A 162 -7.67 8.03 -19.07
N PRO A 163 -7.77 9.09 -19.90
CA PRO A 163 -6.61 9.68 -20.57
C PRO A 163 -5.63 10.29 -19.56
N PRO A 164 -4.33 10.45 -19.89
CA PRO A 164 -3.42 11.21 -19.03
C PRO A 164 -3.91 12.65 -18.86
N ASN A 165 -3.89 13.17 -17.62
CA ASN A 165 -4.30 14.55 -17.35
C ASN A 165 -3.30 15.52 -18.00
N SER A 166 -3.81 16.54 -18.70
CA SER A 166 -3.00 17.48 -19.50
C SER A 166 -3.57 18.90 -19.39
N ASP A 167 -2.73 19.91 -19.58
CA ASP A 167 -3.18 21.30 -19.72
C ASP A 167 -4.12 21.49 -20.93
N TYR A 168 -3.94 20.70 -22.00
CA TYR A 168 -4.76 20.77 -23.22
C TYR A 168 -6.06 19.99 -23.09
N TYR A 169 -6.08 18.98 -22.23
CA TYR A 169 -7.26 18.21 -21.89
C TYR A 169 -7.27 17.95 -20.37
N PRO A 170 -7.73 18.94 -19.57
CA PRO A 170 -7.65 18.89 -18.11
C PRO A 170 -8.74 17.97 -17.57
N TYR A 171 -8.58 16.66 -17.79
CA TYR A 171 -9.53 15.62 -17.42
C TYR A 171 -9.95 15.71 -15.95
N LEU A 172 -9.00 16.07 -15.08
CA LEU A 172 -9.27 16.26 -13.67
C LEU A 172 -10.23 17.43 -13.42
N ASP A 173 -10.00 18.60 -14.03
CA ASP A 173 -10.84 19.80 -13.89
C ASP A 173 -12.22 19.61 -14.53
N LEU A 174 -12.27 18.94 -15.69
CA LEU A 174 -13.51 18.70 -16.43
C LEU A 174 -14.50 17.78 -15.71
N ASN A 175 -14.02 16.84 -14.89
CA ASN A 175 -14.87 15.85 -14.21
C ASN A 175 -15.02 16.11 -12.71
N ALA A 176 -14.14 16.94 -12.14
CA ALA A 176 -14.10 17.35 -10.74
C ALA A 176 -15.46 17.78 -10.15
N ALA A 177 -16.16 18.71 -10.81
CA ALA A 177 -17.43 19.26 -10.31
C ALA A 177 -18.55 18.21 -10.21
N ARG A 178 -18.53 17.20 -11.10
CA ARG A 178 -19.49 16.11 -11.10
C ARG A 178 -19.29 15.20 -9.89
N HIS A 179 -18.06 14.84 -9.56
CA HIS A 179 -17.75 13.90 -8.49
C HIS A 179 -17.93 14.50 -7.09
N ARG A 180 -17.60 15.78 -6.91
CA ARG A 180 -17.96 16.53 -5.70
C ARG A 180 -19.47 16.54 -5.45
N PHE A 181 -20.27 16.73 -6.50
CA PHE A 181 -21.73 16.70 -6.40
C PHE A 181 -22.28 15.31 -6.06
N LEU A 182 -21.62 14.24 -6.54
CA LEU A 182 -22.02 12.86 -6.28
C LEU A 182 -21.48 12.29 -4.96
N GLN A 183 -20.65 13.04 -4.22
CA GLN A 183 -19.97 12.61 -3.00
C GLN A 183 -19.24 11.26 -3.14
N THR A 184 -18.68 10.99 -4.33
CA THR A 184 -17.89 9.78 -4.55
C THR A 184 -16.48 9.96 -3.96
N ASP A 185 -15.94 8.90 -3.38
CA ASP A 185 -14.55 8.82 -2.96
C ASP A 185 -13.81 7.66 -3.66
N ALA A 186 -12.48 7.67 -3.56
CA ALA A 186 -11.61 6.63 -4.09
C ALA A 186 -10.83 5.90 -2.98
N SER A 187 -11.40 5.83 -1.77
CA SER A 187 -10.78 5.18 -0.60
C SER A 187 -10.48 3.70 -0.84
N GLU A 188 -11.24 3.04 -1.72
CA GLU A 188 -10.99 1.66 -2.17
C GLU A 188 -9.55 1.44 -2.68
N LEU A 189 -8.87 2.48 -3.17
CA LEU A 189 -7.47 2.38 -3.58
C LEU A 189 -6.52 2.08 -2.42
N THR A 190 -6.79 2.57 -1.21
CA THR A 190 -5.97 2.25 -0.03
C THR A 190 -6.13 0.77 0.36
N GLN A 191 -7.14 0.09 -0.16
CA GLN A 191 -7.40 -1.34 0.07
C GLN A 191 -6.75 -2.27 -0.97
N ILE A 192 -5.99 -1.73 -1.95
CA ILE A 192 -5.32 -2.56 -2.99
C ILE A 192 -4.35 -3.57 -2.36
N GLY A 193 -4.60 -4.86 -2.56
CA GLY A 193 -3.77 -5.89 -1.94
C GLY A 193 -4.10 -6.13 -0.45
N ALA A 194 -5.24 -5.65 0.05
CA ALA A 194 -5.84 -6.11 1.30
C ALA A 194 -6.89 -7.22 1.07
N ALA A 195 -7.18 -7.57 -0.19
CA ALA A 195 -8.23 -8.51 -0.59
C ALA A 195 -7.82 -9.99 -0.52
N GLY A 196 -7.03 -10.40 0.47
CA GLY A 196 -6.63 -11.80 0.69
C GLY A 196 -5.58 -12.36 -0.26
N VAL A 197 -5.28 -11.67 -1.37
CA VAL A 197 -4.19 -12.03 -2.29
C VAL A 197 -3.16 -10.88 -2.30
N PRO A 198 -1.87 -11.16 -2.01
CA PRO A 198 -0.80 -10.17 -1.97
C PRO A 198 -0.30 -9.84 -3.39
N VAL A 199 -1.20 -9.29 -4.23
CA VAL A 199 -0.93 -9.05 -5.66
C VAL A 199 0.27 -8.14 -5.89
N VAL A 200 0.45 -7.12 -5.05
CA VAL A 200 1.54 -6.14 -5.19
C VAL A 200 2.87 -6.81 -4.89
N GLU A 201 2.93 -7.59 -3.83
CA GLU A 201 4.12 -8.31 -3.40
C GLU A 201 4.51 -9.40 -4.41
N ILE A 202 3.52 -10.10 -5.00
CA ILE A 202 3.73 -11.08 -6.07
C ILE A 202 4.30 -10.39 -7.32
N LEU A 203 3.68 -9.30 -7.79
CA LEU A 203 4.09 -8.63 -9.02
C LEU A 203 5.45 -7.93 -8.89
N GLU A 204 5.76 -7.38 -7.72
CA GLU A 204 6.99 -6.61 -7.52
C GLU A 204 8.14 -7.43 -6.92
N GLY A 205 7.86 -8.65 -6.43
CA GLY A 205 8.84 -9.47 -5.72
C GLY A 205 9.38 -8.79 -4.46
N ARG A 206 8.62 -7.85 -3.88
CA ARG A 206 9.03 -7.07 -2.70
C ARG A 206 8.27 -7.55 -1.47
N PRO A 207 8.93 -7.68 -0.31
CA PRO A 207 8.25 -7.94 0.95
C PRO A 207 7.38 -6.73 1.33
N ARG A 208 6.20 -6.97 1.92
CA ARG A 208 5.30 -5.91 2.38
C ARG A 208 5.95 -5.00 3.42
N TYR A 209 6.44 -5.61 4.49
CA TYR A 209 7.30 -4.99 5.48
C TYR A 209 8.32 -6.02 5.98
N THR A 210 9.50 -5.55 6.33
CA THR A 210 10.64 -6.35 6.81
C THR A 210 10.93 -6.11 8.29
N ARG A 211 10.29 -5.09 8.86
CA ARG A 211 10.48 -4.64 10.24
C ARG A 211 9.16 -4.68 10.98
N SER A 212 9.23 -4.74 12.31
CA SER A 212 8.05 -4.69 13.17
C SER A 212 7.25 -3.41 12.93
N ILE A 213 5.94 -3.55 12.89
CA ILE A 213 4.97 -2.45 12.88
C ILE A 213 4.51 -2.14 14.31
N SER A 214 4.17 -0.89 14.58
CA SER A 214 3.74 -0.45 15.92
C SER A 214 2.26 -0.73 16.21
N HIS A 215 1.44 -0.82 15.16
CA HIS A 215 -0.02 -0.88 15.23
C HIS A 215 -0.68 0.40 15.80
N ASP A 216 0.04 1.52 15.86
CA ASP A 216 -0.49 2.82 16.28
C ASP A 216 -1.17 3.54 15.11
N GLY A 217 -2.30 4.19 15.35
CA GLY A 217 -3.05 4.99 14.36
C GLY A 217 -3.99 4.19 13.45
N ASP A 218 -4.51 3.07 13.92
CA ASP A 218 -5.49 2.24 13.21
C ASP A 218 -6.80 2.97 12.87
N ASP A 219 -7.19 3.98 13.66
CA ASP A 219 -8.31 4.87 13.36
C ASP A 219 -8.13 5.72 12.07
N PHE A 220 -6.90 5.85 11.57
CA PHE A 220 -6.58 6.67 10.38
C PHE A 220 -6.24 5.85 9.14
N LEU A 221 -5.89 4.56 9.32
CA LEU A 221 -5.49 3.67 8.24
C LEU A 221 -5.84 2.23 8.59
N ASP A 222 -6.91 1.73 7.97
CA ASP A 222 -7.45 0.38 8.15
C ASP A 222 -6.40 -0.74 7.98
N ARG A 223 -5.37 -0.53 7.14
CA ARG A 223 -4.27 -1.50 6.95
C ARG A 223 -3.54 -1.84 8.24
N ILE A 224 -3.44 -0.89 9.16
CA ILE A 224 -2.80 -1.08 10.46
C ILE A 224 -3.61 -2.08 11.27
N GLU A 225 -4.94 -1.94 11.25
CA GLU A 225 -5.85 -2.87 11.91
C GLU A 225 -5.85 -4.26 11.25
N TYR A 226 -5.80 -4.34 9.91
CA TYR A 226 -5.67 -5.63 9.22
C TYR A 226 -4.37 -6.35 9.59
N ALA A 227 -3.25 -5.63 9.65
CA ALA A 227 -1.98 -6.21 10.05
C ALA A 227 -2.01 -6.68 11.52
N ARG A 228 -2.64 -5.90 12.42
CA ARG A 228 -2.84 -6.29 13.83
C ARG A 228 -3.65 -7.56 13.97
N ARG A 229 -4.79 -7.65 13.28
CA ARG A 229 -5.67 -8.84 13.26
C ARG A 229 -4.96 -10.06 12.68
N ALA A 230 -4.15 -9.86 11.65
CA ALA A 230 -3.38 -10.93 11.03
C ALA A 230 -2.26 -11.44 11.95
N ALA A 231 -1.57 -10.54 12.67
CA ALA A 231 -0.60 -10.92 13.69
C ALA A 231 -1.26 -11.69 14.84
N TYR A 232 -2.44 -11.26 15.30
CA TYR A 232 -3.26 -12.02 16.25
C TYR A 232 -3.58 -13.42 15.74
N ALA A 233 -4.06 -13.55 14.49
CA ALA A 233 -4.38 -14.83 13.87
C ALA A 233 -3.15 -15.76 13.78
N ARG A 234 -1.99 -15.23 13.40
CA ARG A 234 -0.71 -15.97 13.42
C ARG A 234 -0.42 -16.51 14.81
N ASP A 235 -0.41 -15.64 15.80
CA ASP A 235 -0.03 -15.99 17.18
C ASP A 235 -1.06 -16.95 17.82
N PHE A 236 -2.34 -16.84 17.45
CA PHE A 236 -3.37 -17.78 17.88
C PHE A 236 -3.17 -19.19 17.30
N LEU A 237 -2.80 -19.30 16.01
CA LEU A 237 -2.71 -20.58 15.31
C LEU A 237 -1.39 -21.31 15.57
N ILE A 238 -0.27 -20.58 15.58
CA ILE A 238 1.08 -21.17 15.63
C ILE A 238 1.95 -20.61 16.77
N GLY A 239 1.42 -19.70 17.59
CA GLY A 239 2.12 -19.19 18.76
C GLY A 239 2.13 -20.20 19.92
N ALA A 240 2.98 -19.93 20.92
CA ALA A 240 3.10 -20.81 22.10
C ALA A 240 1.84 -20.81 22.98
N ALA A 241 1.07 -19.73 22.97
CA ALA A 241 -0.20 -19.60 23.66
C ALA A 241 -1.10 -18.59 22.93
N PRO A 242 -2.43 -18.81 22.88
CA PRO A 242 -3.34 -17.89 22.21
C PRO A 242 -3.37 -16.54 22.94
N PRO A 243 -3.19 -15.42 22.22
CA PRO A 243 -3.27 -14.08 22.81
C PRO A 243 -4.71 -13.70 23.18
N GLU A 244 -4.86 -12.64 23.97
CA GLU A 244 -6.18 -12.11 24.35
C GLU A 244 -6.89 -11.46 23.14
N PRO A 245 -8.17 -11.77 22.85
CA PRO A 245 -8.90 -11.31 21.66
C PRO A 245 -9.35 -9.84 21.76
N ARG A 246 -8.41 -8.90 21.86
CA ARG A 246 -8.70 -7.46 21.95
C ARG A 246 -9.10 -6.89 20.59
N GLY A 247 -10.32 -6.37 20.48
CA GLY A 247 -10.82 -5.77 19.23
C GLY A 247 -10.86 -6.74 18.05
N ILE A 248 -10.94 -8.04 18.30
CA ILE A 248 -11.01 -9.06 17.26
C ILE A 248 -12.48 -9.27 16.88
N PRO A 249 -12.86 -9.18 15.59
CA PRO A 249 -14.22 -9.44 15.16
C PRO A 249 -14.66 -10.85 15.56
N ALA A 250 -15.87 -10.99 16.11
CA ALA A 250 -16.40 -12.27 16.57
C ALA A 250 -16.40 -13.35 15.48
N GLN A 251 -16.59 -12.96 14.21
CA GLN A 251 -16.53 -13.89 13.09
C GLN A 251 -15.10 -14.42 12.87
N LEU A 252 -14.09 -13.54 12.90
CA LEU A 252 -12.68 -13.94 12.77
C LEU A 252 -12.27 -14.86 13.92
N GLN A 253 -12.68 -14.56 15.15
CA GLN A 253 -12.40 -15.41 16.31
C GLN A 253 -12.98 -16.83 16.14
N LYS A 254 -14.25 -16.92 15.71
CA LYS A 254 -14.90 -18.21 15.43
C LYS A 254 -14.20 -18.98 14.32
N ASP A 255 -13.79 -18.28 13.25
CA ASP A 255 -13.10 -18.90 12.14
C ASP A 255 -11.75 -19.47 12.60
N LEU A 256 -10.99 -18.74 13.42
CA LEU A 256 -9.72 -19.19 14.00
C LEU A 256 -9.87 -20.43 14.89
N GLU A 257 -10.83 -20.42 15.82
CA GLU A 257 -11.12 -21.56 16.69
C GLU A 257 -11.53 -22.80 15.87
N LEU A 258 -12.38 -22.62 14.85
CA LEU A 258 -12.85 -23.73 14.02
C LEU A 258 -11.72 -24.33 13.18
N VAL A 259 -10.86 -23.51 12.57
CA VAL A 259 -9.76 -24.02 11.75
C VAL A 259 -8.69 -24.68 12.60
N GLN A 260 -8.38 -24.15 13.80
CA GLN A 260 -7.44 -24.78 14.73
C GLN A 260 -7.96 -26.16 15.16
N MET A 261 -9.18 -26.22 15.70
CA MET A 261 -9.81 -27.45 16.17
C MET A 261 -9.82 -28.55 15.10
N ARG A 262 -10.17 -28.20 13.85
CA ARG A 262 -10.36 -29.19 12.78
C ARG A 262 -9.11 -29.48 11.97
N GLY A 263 -8.28 -28.46 11.74
CA GLY A 263 -7.13 -28.52 10.84
C GLY A 263 -5.79 -28.75 11.55
N LEU A 264 -5.66 -28.40 12.82
CA LEU A 264 -4.44 -28.63 13.61
C LEU A 264 -4.67 -29.69 14.69
N ASP A 265 -5.75 -29.58 15.48
CA ASP A 265 -6.07 -30.55 16.54
C ASP A 265 -6.80 -31.80 16.01
N CYS A 266 -7.17 -31.78 14.72
CA CYS A 266 -7.77 -32.89 13.99
C CYS A 266 -9.05 -33.46 14.61
N ILE A 267 -9.89 -32.61 15.20
CA ILE A 267 -11.22 -32.94 15.73
C ILE A 267 -12.24 -32.91 14.57
N ASP A 268 -12.96 -34.02 14.33
CA ASP A 268 -13.96 -34.17 13.27
C ASP A 268 -13.53 -33.67 11.85
N PRO A 269 -12.34 -34.04 11.33
CA PRO A 269 -11.80 -33.47 10.09
C PRO A 269 -12.61 -33.81 8.83
N GLY A 270 -13.53 -34.78 8.91
CA GLY A 270 -14.38 -35.22 7.78
C GLY A 270 -15.73 -34.51 7.62
N LYS A 271 -16.10 -33.57 8.52
CA LYS A 271 -17.32 -32.76 8.39
C LYS A 271 -16.96 -31.39 7.77
N THR A 272 -16.83 -31.32 6.46
CA THR A 272 -15.95 -30.31 5.81
C THR A 272 -16.59 -29.01 5.33
N ASP A 273 -17.92 -28.94 5.18
CA ASP A 273 -18.59 -27.74 4.61
C ASP A 273 -18.29 -26.43 5.36
N MET A 274 -18.10 -26.49 6.68
CA MET A 274 -17.79 -25.30 7.49
C MET A 274 -16.29 -25.00 7.56
N TRP A 275 -15.43 -25.99 7.34
CA TRP A 275 -13.98 -25.80 7.48
C TRP A 275 -13.42 -24.93 6.35
N VAL A 276 -13.76 -25.20 5.08
CA VAL A 276 -13.27 -24.41 3.94
C VAL A 276 -13.71 -22.95 4.05
N ARG A 277 -14.95 -22.70 4.49
CA ARG A 277 -15.47 -21.34 4.66
C ARG A 277 -14.68 -20.56 5.71
N SER A 278 -14.44 -21.15 6.88
CA SER A 278 -13.64 -20.51 7.93
C SER A 278 -12.16 -20.39 7.54
N ALA A 279 -11.58 -21.40 6.89
CA ALA A 279 -10.22 -21.35 6.35
C ALA A 279 -10.06 -20.24 5.31
N THR A 280 -11.07 -20.01 4.46
CA THR A 280 -11.09 -18.88 3.52
C THR A 280 -11.11 -17.54 4.26
N GLY A 281 -11.90 -17.42 5.34
CA GLY A 281 -11.95 -16.21 6.19
C GLY A 281 -10.60 -15.91 6.84
N VAL A 282 -9.92 -16.93 7.36
CA VAL A 282 -8.56 -16.83 7.90
C VAL A 282 -7.57 -16.47 6.79
N ALA A 283 -7.60 -17.15 5.65
CA ALA A 283 -6.72 -16.89 4.51
C ALA A 283 -6.82 -15.46 4.01
N ARG A 284 -8.03 -14.93 3.88
CA ARG A 284 -8.25 -13.52 3.51
C ARG A 284 -7.67 -12.54 4.54
N SER A 285 -7.62 -12.93 5.81
CA SER A 285 -7.09 -12.09 6.89
C SER A 285 -5.57 -12.13 6.94
N VAL A 286 -4.95 -13.30 6.72
CA VAL A 286 -3.51 -13.49 6.92
C VAL A 286 -2.67 -13.34 5.66
N ASN A 287 -3.11 -13.88 4.51
CA ASN A 287 -2.26 -14.00 3.31
C ASN A 287 -1.87 -12.66 2.70
N SER A 288 -2.78 -11.70 2.74
CA SER A 288 -2.50 -10.37 2.24
C SER A 288 -1.88 -9.46 3.29
N SER A 289 -1.89 -9.80 4.59
CA SER A 289 -1.60 -8.85 5.67
C SER A 289 -0.34 -9.18 6.47
N LEU A 290 0.17 -10.40 6.36
CA LEU A 290 1.41 -10.85 6.96
C LEU A 290 2.57 -10.85 5.95
N PRO A 291 3.83 -10.85 6.42
CA PRO A 291 4.97 -11.19 5.59
C PRO A 291 4.86 -12.64 5.08
N LYS A 292 5.44 -12.89 3.90
CA LYS A 292 5.50 -14.24 3.27
C LYS A 292 5.98 -15.34 4.23
N SER A 293 6.95 -15.05 5.08
CA SER A 293 7.47 -16.01 6.07
C SER A 293 6.40 -16.48 7.05
N ASP A 294 5.60 -15.54 7.53
CA ASP A 294 4.64 -15.75 8.61
C ASP A 294 3.38 -16.41 8.06
N ALA A 295 2.88 -15.94 6.92
CA ALA A 295 1.78 -16.60 6.21
C ALA A 295 2.17 -18.03 5.82
N GLY A 296 3.38 -18.23 5.26
CA GLY A 296 3.88 -19.55 4.92
C GLY A 296 4.01 -20.49 6.13
N ALA A 297 4.43 -19.98 7.29
CA ALA A 297 4.53 -20.79 8.51
C ALA A 297 3.15 -21.28 9.00
N ILE A 298 2.11 -20.45 8.89
CA ILE A 298 0.73 -20.86 9.21
C ILE A 298 0.32 -22.03 8.34
N TRP A 299 0.38 -21.90 7.01
CA TRP A 299 -0.11 -22.95 6.11
C TRP A 299 0.74 -24.21 6.15
N SER A 300 2.06 -24.08 6.31
CA SER A 300 2.94 -25.22 6.53
C SER A 300 2.51 -26.04 7.74
N SER A 301 2.04 -25.39 8.81
CA SER A 301 1.55 -26.11 10.00
C SER A 301 0.30 -26.94 9.70
N PHE A 302 -0.61 -26.43 8.86
CA PHE A 302 -1.79 -27.17 8.41
C PHE A 302 -1.43 -28.30 7.43
N GLU A 303 -0.51 -28.09 6.50
CA GLU A 303 -0.07 -29.12 5.54
C GLU A 303 0.61 -30.31 6.23
N HIS A 304 1.37 -30.04 7.30
CA HIS A 304 2.07 -31.06 8.07
C HIS A 304 1.22 -31.71 9.17
N ALA A 305 -0.01 -31.22 9.42
CA ALA A 305 -0.90 -31.83 10.40
C ALA A 305 -1.39 -33.22 9.96
N ASP A 306 -1.55 -34.13 10.92
CA ASP A 306 -1.95 -35.53 10.65
C ASP A 306 -3.31 -35.66 9.93
N CYS A 307 -4.19 -34.67 10.09
CA CYS A 307 -5.49 -34.62 9.41
C CYS A 307 -5.41 -34.16 7.95
N ALA A 308 -4.34 -33.51 7.50
CA ALA A 308 -4.23 -33.01 6.12
C ALA A 308 -4.42 -34.13 5.08
N LYS A 309 -3.88 -35.33 5.37
CA LYS A 309 -4.01 -36.53 4.51
C LYS A 309 -5.43 -37.11 4.51
N ARG A 310 -6.19 -36.85 5.58
CA ARG A 310 -7.58 -37.32 5.76
C ARG A 310 -8.60 -36.36 5.14
N LEU A 311 -8.19 -35.15 4.76
CA LEU A 311 -9.05 -34.20 4.06
C LEU A 311 -9.47 -34.76 2.69
N PRO A 312 -10.74 -34.56 2.29
CA PRO A 312 -11.19 -34.76 0.92
C PRO A 312 -10.29 -34.02 -0.07
N GLU A 313 -10.20 -34.53 -1.30
CA GLU A 313 -9.33 -33.96 -2.33
C GLU A 313 -9.66 -32.48 -2.62
N ALA A 314 -10.95 -32.13 -2.66
CA ALA A 314 -11.39 -30.75 -2.88
C ALA A 314 -10.89 -29.79 -1.79
N ASP A 315 -10.90 -30.23 -0.53
CA ASP A 315 -10.49 -29.41 0.62
C ASP A 315 -8.97 -29.29 0.69
N ARG A 316 -8.26 -30.34 0.29
CA ARG A 316 -6.80 -30.31 0.16
C ARG A 316 -6.34 -29.31 -0.91
N ARG A 317 -7.04 -29.25 -2.05
CA ARG A 317 -6.77 -28.23 -3.09
C ARG A 317 -6.98 -26.80 -2.58
N TRP A 318 -7.96 -26.58 -1.70
CA TRP A 318 -8.13 -25.28 -1.04
C TRP A 318 -6.96 -24.95 -0.12
N LEU A 319 -6.48 -25.93 0.66
CA LEU A 319 -5.30 -25.76 1.51
C LEU A 319 -4.05 -25.41 0.67
N GLU A 320 -3.81 -26.16 -0.40
CA GLU A 320 -2.72 -25.92 -1.36
C GLU A 320 -2.81 -24.51 -1.97
N LEU A 321 -4.01 -24.06 -2.33
CA LEU A 321 -4.24 -22.70 -2.83
C LEU A 321 -3.91 -21.65 -1.76
N PHE A 322 -4.37 -21.82 -0.51
CA PHE A 322 -4.07 -20.86 0.56
C PHE A 322 -2.58 -20.80 0.86
N ALA A 323 -1.90 -21.94 0.87
CA ALA A 323 -0.46 -22.05 1.04
C ALA A 323 0.29 -21.36 -0.10
N ALA A 324 -0.09 -21.61 -1.36
CA ALA A 324 0.52 -20.98 -2.53
C ALA A 324 0.37 -19.44 -2.50
N ILE A 325 -0.83 -18.95 -2.18
CA ILE A 325 -1.08 -17.50 -2.04
C ILE A 325 -0.21 -16.92 -0.91
N GLY A 326 -0.17 -17.56 0.26
CA GLY A 326 0.66 -17.12 1.39
C GLY A 326 2.17 -17.17 1.09
N ALA A 327 2.59 -18.09 0.23
CA ALA A 327 3.95 -18.20 -0.27
C ALA A 327 4.27 -17.23 -1.42
N HIS A 328 3.30 -16.42 -1.87
CA HIS A 328 3.41 -15.55 -3.04
C HIS A 328 3.80 -16.32 -4.31
N ASP A 329 3.31 -17.56 -4.45
CA ASP A 329 3.55 -18.37 -5.64
C ASP A 329 2.50 -18.08 -6.71
N ALA A 330 2.93 -17.49 -7.83
CA ALA A 330 2.07 -17.15 -8.96
C ALA A 330 1.94 -18.28 -9.99
N ALA A 331 2.66 -19.39 -9.82
CA ALA A 331 2.73 -20.48 -10.78
C ALA A 331 1.84 -21.69 -10.43
N HIS A 332 1.12 -21.63 -9.30
CA HIS A 332 0.31 -22.72 -8.76
C HIS A 332 -1.08 -22.83 -9.41
#